data_AF-A0A9Q1C5B7-F1
#
_entry.id   AF-A0A9Q1C5B7-F1
#
_cell.length_a   1.000
_cell.length_b   1.000
_cell.length_c   1.000
_cell.angle_alpha   90.00
_cell.angle_beta   90.00
_cell.angle_gamma   90.00
#
_symmetry.space_group_name_H-M   'P 1'
#
loop_
_entity.id
_entity.type
_entity.pdbx_description
1 polymer ?
#
loop_
_entity_poly.entity_id
_entity_poly.type
_entity_poly.pdbx_seq_one_letter_code
_entity_poly.pdbx_strand_id
1 'polypeptide(L)'
;MQSSLDEATDPWGIKVERVEVKDVRLPVQLQRAMAAEAEAAREARAKVIAAQGENNASRALKEAADTISESPTALQLRYLQTLNTISAEKNSTIIFPLPIDLLSSMVPHK
;
A
#
# COMPACT_ATOMS: atom_id res chain seq x y z
N MET A 1 10.05 38.32 -9.77
CA MET A 1 10.40 38.25 -11.21
C MET A 1 9.46 39.12 -12.03
N GLN A 2 8.14 38.91 -11.99
CA GLN A 2 7.18 39.82 -12.64
C GLN A 2 7.33 41.27 -12.16
N SER A 3 7.31 41.52 -10.84
CA SER A 3 7.44 42.87 -10.26
C SER A 3 8.72 43.59 -10.68
N SER A 4 9.83 42.87 -10.74
CA SER A 4 11.14 43.42 -11.14
C SER A 4 11.21 43.81 -12.61
N LEU A 5 10.43 43.14 -13.46
CA LEU A 5 10.35 43.44 -14.89
C LEU A 5 9.39 44.60 -15.14
N ASP A 6 8.26 44.65 -14.45
CA ASP A 6 7.26 45.73 -14.53
C ASP A 6 7.90 47.08 -14.13
N GLU A 7 8.57 47.12 -12.97
CA GLU A 7 9.28 48.30 -12.47
C GLU A 7 10.38 48.81 -13.43
N ALA A 8 11.04 47.90 -14.14
CA ALA A 8 12.06 48.25 -15.13
C ALA A 8 11.47 48.80 -16.44
N THR A 9 10.22 48.45 -16.78
CA THR A 9 9.54 48.84 -18.02
C THR A 9 8.57 50.02 -17.86
N ASP A 10 8.28 50.42 -16.63
CA ASP A 10 7.46 51.59 -16.28
C ASP A 10 7.92 52.90 -16.96
N PRO A 11 9.24 53.24 -17.03
CA PRO A 11 9.69 54.44 -17.73
C PRO A 11 9.39 54.46 -19.23
N TRP A 12 9.14 53.29 -19.83
CA TRP A 12 8.78 53.14 -21.23
C TRP A 12 7.26 53.10 -21.44
N GLY A 13 6.46 53.18 -20.38
CA GLY A 13 5.00 53.12 -20.42
C GLY A 13 4.45 51.73 -20.78
N ILE A 14 5.22 50.67 -20.54
CA ILE A 14 4.84 49.28 -20.87
C ILE A 14 4.47 48.56 -19.57
N LYS A 15 3.25 48.01 -19.52
CA LYS A 15 2.75 47.21 -18.40
C LYS A 15 2.93 45.72 -18.64
N VAL A 16 3.56 45.01 -17.71
CA VAL A 16 3.84 43.56 -17.84
C VAL A 16 2.70 42.73 -17.23
N GLU A 17 1.88 42.11 -18.07
CA GLU A 17 0.73 41.32 -17.60
C GLU A 17 1.09 39.94 -17.03
N ARG A 18 2.04 39.22 -17.64
CA ARG A 18 2.41 37.87 -17.21
C ARG A 18 3.86 37.54 -17.57
N VAL A 19 4.55 36.87 -16.66
CA VAL A 19 5.90 36.34 -16.88
C VAL A 19 5.87 34.83 -16.70
N GLU A 20 6.28 34.10 -17.73
CA GLU A 20 6.38 32.64 -17.73
C GLU A 20 7.80 32.21 -18.08
N VAL A 21 8.28 31.16 -17.43
CA VAL A 21 9.56 30.53 -17.77
C VAL A 21 9.31 29.60 -18.94
N LYS A 22 9.95 29.89 -20.09
CA LYS A 22 9.72 29.14 -21.34
C LYS A 22 10.52 27.84 -21.44
N ASP A 23 11.79 27.86 -21.06
CA ASP A 23 12.67 26.69 -21.13
C ASP A 23 13.77 26.81 -20.08
N VAL A 24 14.09 25.70 -19.42
CA VAL A 24 15.21 25.58 -18.48
C VAL A 24 16.05 24.40 -18.93
N ARG A 25 17.26 24.67 -19.42
CA ARG A 25 18.16 23.65 -19.93
C ARG A 25 19.17 23.25 -18.87
N LEU A 26 19.08 21.99 -18.46
CA LEU A 26 20.06 21.37 -17.59
C LEU A 26 21.08 20.60 -18.43
N PRO A 27 22.36 20.54 -18.04
CA PRO A 27 23.33 19.65 -18.68
C PRO A 27 22.86 18.19 -18.62
N VAL A 28 22.97 17.47 -19.73
CA VAL A 28 22.49 16.07 -19.86
C VAL A 28 23.09 15.15 -18.79
N GLN A 29 24.34 15.38 -18.39
CA GLN A 29 25.01 14.62 -17.33
C GLN A 29 24.32 14.80 -15.97
N LEU A 30 23.96 16.03 -15.61
CA LEU A 30 23.30 16.34 -14.34
C LEU A 30 21.87 15.83 -14.34
N GLN A 31 21.14 15.94 -15.45
CA GLN A 31 19.78 15.40 -15.57
C GLN A 31 19.75 13.88 -15.34
N ARG A 32 20.73 13.14 -15.87
CA ARG A 32 20.85 11.70 -15.66
C ARG A 32 21.19 11.35 -14.21
N ALA A 33 22.13 12.07 -13.60
CA ALA A 33 22.50 11.86 -12.20
C ALA A 33 21.32 12.12 -11.25
N MET A 34 20.60 13.24 -11.46
CA MET A 34 19.41 13.56 -10.68
C MET A 34 18.29 12.54 -10.86
N ALA A 35 18.08 12.03 -12.09
CA ALA A 35 17.07 11.00 -12.33
C ALA A 35 17.42 9.69 -11.61
N ALA A 36 18.68 9.27 -11.65
CA ALA A 36 19.14 8.07 -10.95
C ALA A 36 19.02 8.19 -9.43
N GLU A 37 19.38 9.35 -8.87
CA GLU A 37 19.22 9.62 -7.44
C GLU A 37 17.75 9.65 -7.02
N ALA A 38 16.89 10.31 -7.81
CA ALA A 38 15.46 10.38 -7.55
C ALA A 38 14.81 9.00 -7.56
N GLU A 39 15.18 8.12 -8.50
CA GLU A 39 14.66 6.76 -8.57
C GLU A 39 15.13 5.93 -7.37
N ALA A 40 16.42 5.98 -7.02
CA ALA A 40 16.94 5.28 -5.85
C ALA A 40 16.26 5.72 -4.55
N ALA A 41 16.07 7.04 -4.37
CA ALA A 41 15.36 7.58 -3.22
C ALA A 41 13.88 7.15 -3.19
N ARG A 42 13.23 7.07 -4.36
CA ARG A 42 11.84 6.60 -4.49
C ARG A 42 11.72 5.13 -4.13
N GLU A 43 12.58 4.27 -4.67
CA GLU A 43 12.60 2.85 -4.37
C GLU A 43 12.86 2.59 -2.88
N ALA A 44 13.83 3.30 -2.29
CA ALA A 44 14.13 3.17 -0.86
C ALA A 44 12.91 3.54 0.00
N ARG A 45 12.24 4.66 -0.31
CA ARG A 45 11.00 5.06 0.38
C ARG A 45 9.88 4.04 0.19
N ALA A 46 9.71 3.51 -1.02
CA ALA A 46 8.70 2.49 -1.31
C ALA A 46 8.92 1.23 -0.45
N LYS A 47 10.17 0.76 -0.30
CA LYS A 47 10.50 -0.39 0.55
C LYS A 47 10.19 -0.15 2.02
N VAL A 48 10.49 1.05 2.54
CA VAL A 48 10.18 1.41 3.93
C VAL A 48 8.67 1.43 4.15
N ILE A 49 7.90 2.01 3.23
CA ILE A 49 6.43 2.06 3.32
C ILE A 49 5.85 0.64 3.28
N ALA A 50 6.34 -0.22 2.38
CA ALA A 50 5.90 -1.60 2.29
C ALA A 50 6.19 -2.39 3.58
N ALA A 51 7.41 -2.27 4.12
CA ALA A 51 7.79 -2.93 5.37
C ALA A 51 6.95 -2.45 6.57
N GLN A 52 6.67 -1.14 6.64
CA GLN A 52 5.80 -0.58 7.68
C GLN A 52 4.35 -1.05 7.53
N GLY A 53 3.86 -1.12 6.28
CA GLY A 53 2.54 -1.66 5.96
C GLY A 53 2.40 -3.11 6.39
N GLU A 54 3.40 -3.94 6.09
CA GLU A 54 3.44 -5.35 6.47
C GLU A 54 3.44 -5.55 7.99
N ASN A 55 4.23 -4.76 8.72
CA ASN A 55 4.26 -4.82 10.18
C ASN A 55 2.91 -4.39 10.80
N ASN A 56 2.29 -3.35 10.27
CA ASN A 56 0.98 -2.90 10.72
C ASN A 56 -0.11 -3.95 10.45
N ALA A 57 -0.10 -4.57 9.26
CA ALA A 57 -1.01 -5.65 8.91
C ALA A 57 -0.80 -6.88 9.81
N SER A 58 0.45 -7.28 10.05
CA SER A 58 0.80 -8.39 10.93
C SER A 58 0.31 -8.17 12.37
N ARG A 59 0.45 -6.95 12.90
CA ARG A 59 -0.07 -6.59 14.22
C ARG A 59 -1.60 -6.69 14.28
N ALA A 60 -2.30 -6.13 13.30
CA ALA A 60 -3.76 -6.19 13.25
C ALA A 60 -4.25 -7.65 13.15
N LEU A 61 -3.59 -8.49 12.36
CA LEU A 61 -3.90 -9.92 12.26
C LEU A 61 -3.65 -10.66 13.58
N LYS A 62 -2.57 -10.33 14.29
CA LYS A 62 -2.30 -10.89 15.62
C LYS A 62 -3.41 -10.50 16.61
N GLU A 63 -3.75 -9.22 16.71
CA GLU A 63 -4.82 -8.74 17.59
C GLU A 63 -6.16 -9.42 17.28
N ALA A 64 -6.48 -9.61 15.99
CA ALA A 64 -7.66 -10.35 15.57
C ALA A 64 -7.58 -11.83 15.96
N ALA A 65 -6.42 -12.48 15.83
CA ALA A 65 -6.23 -13.86 16.24
C ALA A 65 -6.37 -14.05 17.75
N ASP A 66 -5.77 -13.15 18.55
CA ASP A 66 -5.87 -13.15 20.01
C ASP A 66 -7.34 -13.00 20.44
N THR A 67 -8.07 -12.04 19.87
CA THR A 67 -9.51 -11.84 20.12
C THR A 67 -10.36 -13.07 19.76
N ILE A 68 -10.00 -13.78 18.70
CA ILE A 68 -10.71 -14.99 18.27
C ILE A 68 -10.38 -16.17 19.20
N SER A 69 -9.16 -16.23 19.72
CA SER A 69 -8.77 -17.25 20.69
C SER A 69 -9.51 -17.10 22.03
N GLU A 70 -9.91 -15.88 22.41
CA GLU A 70 -10.69 -15.63 23.62
C GLU A 70 -12.10 -16.25 23.57
N SER A 71 -12.66 -16.46 22.36
CA SER A 71 -13.99 -17.02 22.18
C SER A 71 -13.97 -18.22 21.22
N PRO A 72 -14.04 -19.47 21.73
CA PRO A 72 -14.05 -20.67 20.89
C PRO A 72 -15.16 -20.69 19.83
N THR A 73 -16.31 -20.05 20.12
CA THR A 73 -17.44 -19.95 19.19
C THR A 73 -17.13 -19.04 17.99
N ALA A 74 -16.16 -18.12 18.10
CA ALA A 74 -15.77 -17.23 17.01
C ALA A 74 -15.14 -17.98 15.83
N LEU A 75 -14.34 -19.02 16.10
CA LEU A 75 -13.78 -19.88 15.04
C LEU A 75 -14.88 -20.64 14.31
N GLN A 76 -15.88 -21.14 15.03
CA GLN A 76 -17.02 -21.84 14.44
C GLN A 76 -17.86 -20.92 13.56
N LEU A 77 -18.12 -19.68 14.00
CA LEU A 77 -18.82 -18.68 13.19
C LEU A 77 -18.02 -18.31 11.93
N ARG A 78 -16.70 -18.14 12.04
CA ARG A 78 -15.84 -17.87 10.89
C ARG A 78 -15.84 -19.04 9.90
N TYR A 79 -15.82 -20.27 10.39
CA TYR A 79 -15.95 -21.48 9.57
C TYR A 79 -17.28 -21.50 8.80
N LEU A 80 -18.40 -21.21 9.47
CA LEU A 80 -19.72 -21.11 8.80
C LEU A 80 -19.77 -19.98 7.76
N GLN A 81 -19.14 -18.84 8.02
CA GLN A 81 -19.01 -17.75 7.04
C GLN A 81 -18.20 -18.19 5.82
N THR A 82 -17.06 -18.86 6.02
CA THR A 82 -16.24 -19.40 4.92
C THR A 82 -17.03 -20.39 4.07
N LEU A 83 -17.82 -21.27 4.70
CA LEU A 83 -18.71 -22.19 3.99
C LEU A 83 -19.77 -21.45 3.17
N ASN A 84 -20.35 -20.37 3.69
CA ASN A 84 -21.32 -19.56 2.96
C ASN A 84 -20.66 -18.86 1.75
N THR A 85 -19.44 -18.32 1.91
CA THR A 85 -18.67 -17.72 0.81
C THR A 85 -18.36 -18.73 -0.28
N ILE A 86 -17.88 -19.93 0.09
CA ILE A 86 -17.59 -21.02 -0.86
C ILE A 86 -18.88 -21.50 -1.54
N SER A 87 -20.00 -21.60 -0.82
CA SER A 87 -21.28 -22.00 -1.39
C SER A 87 -21.85 -20.96 -2.39
N ALA A 88 -21.49 -19.69 -2.24
CA ALA A 88 -21.89 -18.62 -3.16
C ALA A 88 -21.09 -18.67 -4.47
N GLU A 89 -19.80 -19.04 -4.40
CA GLU A 89 -18.99 -19.35 -5.57
C GLU A 89 -19.38 -20.74 -6.10
N LYS A 90 -20.25 -20.82 -7.11
CA LYS A 90 -20.74 -22.06 -7.76
C LYS A 90 -19.62 -22.97 -8.31
N ASN A 91 -18.82 -23.59 -7.45
CA ASN A 91 -17.71 -24.48 -7.83
C ASN A 91 -17.94 -25.87 -7.22
N SER A 92 -18.04 -26.87 -8.08
CA SER A 92 -18.50 -28.26 -7.81
C SER A 92 -17.53 -29.08 -6.91
N THR A 93 -16.35 -28.55 -6.59
CA THR A 93 -15.34 -29.27 -5.81
C THR A 93 -15.22 -28.65 -4.42
N ILE A 94 -15.96 -29.23 -3.46
CA ILE A 94 -15.91 -28.83 -2.06
C ILE A 94 -14.70 -29.50 -1.42
N ILE A 95 -13.58 -28.78 -1.31
CA ILE A 95 -12.43 -29.23 -0.52
C ILE A 95 -12.75 -28.90 0.94
N PHE A 96 -13.12 -29.92 1.72
CA PHE A 96 -13.31 -29.82 3.16
C PHE A 96 -11.95 -29.97 3.86
N PRO A 97 -11.37 -28.90 4.44
CA PRO A 97 -10.30 -29.08 5.42
C PRO A 97 -10.94 -29.60 6.70
N LEU A 98 -10.83 -30.91 6.95
CA LEU A 98 -11.24 -31.48 8.22
C LEU A 98 -10.29 -30.98 9.33
N PRO A 99 -10.82 -30.40 10.42
CA PRO A 99 -10.02 -30.02 11.59
C PRO A 99 -9.23 -31.23 12.10
N ILE A 100 -7.92 -31.05 12.30
CA ILE A 100 -7.03 -32.10 12.81
C ILE A 100 -7.47 -32.55 14.21
N ASP A 101 -8.15 -31.67 14.96
CA ASP A 101 -8.74 -31.97 16.26
C ASP A 101 -9.77 -33.12 16.20
N LEU A 102 -10.57 -33.19 15.12
CA LEU A 102 -11.49 -34.32 14.88
C LEU A 102 -10.78 -35.60 14.48
N LEU A 103 -9.60 -35.51 13.83
CA LEU A 103 -8.78 -36.68 13.51
C LEU A 103 -8.13 -37.25 14.77
N SER A 104 -7.75 -36.40 15.73
CA SER A 104 -7.11 -36.83 16.98
C SER A 104 -8.03 -37.69 17.87
N SER A 105 -9.36 -37.50 17.79
CA SER A 105 -10.33 -38.35 18.50
C SER A 105 -10.57 -39.72 17.84
N MET A 106 -10.14 -39.89 16.58
CA MET A 106 -10.25 -41.16 15.85
C MET A 106 -8.94 -41.96 15.81
N VAL A 107 -7.83 -41.40 16.32
CA VAL A 107 -6.57 -42.15 16.49
C VAL A 107 -6.53 -42.69 17.92
N PRO A 108 -6.62 -44.01 18.12
CA PRO A 108 -6.52 -44.59 19.46
C PRO A 108 -5.12 -44.32 20.02
N HIS A 109 -5.06 -43.64 21.17
CA HIS A 109 -3.85 -43.60 21.98
C HIS A 109 -3.50 -45.03 22.39
N LYS A 110 -2.32 -45.50 22.00
CA LYS A 110 -1.67 -46.65 22.62
C LYS A 110 -0.93 -46.21 23.88
#